data_AF-A0A962QQL9-F1
#
_entry.id   AF-A0A962QQL9-F1
#
_cell.length_a   1.000
_cell.length_b   1.000
_cell.length_c   1.000
_cell.angle_alpha   90.00
_cell.angle_beta   90.00
_cell.angle_gamma   90.00
#
_symmetry.space_group_name_H-M   'P 1'
#
loop_
_entity.id
_entity.type
_entity.pdbx_description
1 polymer ?
#
loop_
_entity_poly.entity_id
_entity_poly.type
_entity_poly.pdbx_seq_one_letter_code
_entity_poly.pdbx_strand_id
1 'polypeptide(L)'
;MADDIRIRVASEPDGGAWDDYVLAHPQGTFFHRYGWKRLLEATYGYPGHYLVAERAGTWCGVFPLGEVRHLLFGHSLISVPFCVYGGVLADDERVREALEAHAVQLAERLGVDHLE
;
A
#
# COMPACT_ATOMS: atom_id res chain seq x y z
N MET A 1 -26.51 9.32 -2.15
CA MET A 1 -25.56 8.86 -3.19
C MET A 1 -24.42 8.24 -2.42
N ALA A 2 -24.21 6.94 -2.57
CA ALA A 2 -23.19 6.24 -1.79
C ALA A 2 -21.81 6.78 -2.17
N ASP A 3 -21.01 7.04 -1.14
CA ASP A 3 -19.65 7.52 -1.26
C ASP A 3 -18.78 6.37 -1.80
N ASP A 4 -18.68 6.28 -3.13
CA ASP A 4 -18.01 5.18 -3.81
C ASP A 4 -16.50 5.36 -3.73
N ILE A 5 -15.83 4.42 -3.05
CA ILE A 5 -14.39 4.42 -2.86
C ILE A 5 -13.80 3.50 -3.91
N ARG A 6 -13.04 4.08 -4.83
CA ARG A 6 -12.32 3.32 -5.86
C ARG A 6 -10.91 3.01 -5.36
N ILE A 7 -10.50 1.75 -5.44
CA ILE A 7 -9.14 1.33 -5.12
C ILE A 7 -8.42 0.87 -6.39
N ARG A 8 -7.17 1.30 -6.55
CA ARG A 8 -6.28 0.86 -7.64
C ARG A 8 -4.83 0.78 -7.15
N VAL A 9 -3.99 0.09 -7.91
CA VAL A 9 -2.53 0.16 -7.72
C VAL A 9 -2.02 1.48 -8.32
N ALA A 10 -1.18 2.17 -7.57
CA ALA A 10 -0.47 3.36 -8.01
C ALA A 10 0.64 3.00 -9.01
N SER A 11 0.69 3.76 -10.10
CA SER A 11 1.68 3.65 -11.16
C SER A 11 2.85 4.63 -10.93
N GLU A 12 3.94 4.47 -11.67
CA GLU A 12 5.13 5.31 -11.52
C GLU A 12 4.86 6.84 -11.61
N PRO A 13 3.98 7.32 -12.51
CA PRO A 13 3.59 8.75 -12.54
C PRO A 13 2.84 9.24 -11.30
N ASP A 14 2.21 8.36 -10.54
CA ASP A 14 1.47 8.72 -9.32
C ASP A 14 2.41 9.07 -8.15
N GLY A 15 3.71 8.75 -8.24
CA GLY A 15 4.65 8.85 -7.11
C GLY A 15 4.78 10.25 -6.51
N GLY A 16 4.63 11.31 -7.31
CA GLY A 16 4.61 12.68 -6.79
C GLY A 16 3.38 12.98 -5.94
N ALA A 17 2.19 12.70 -6.49
CA ALA A 17 0.92 12.89 -5.77
C ALA A 17 0.83 12.01 -4.51
N TRP A 18 1.42 10.82 -4.56
CA TRP A 18 1.55 9.94 -3.41
C TRP A 18 2.37 10.56 -2.29
N ASP A 19 3.57 11.06 -2.61
CA ASP A 19 4.43 11.68 -1.60
C ASP A 19 3.80 12.96 -1.04
N ASP A 20 3.07 13.72 -1.86
CA ASP A 20 2.30 14.90 -1.41
C ASP A 20 1.20 14.51 -0.40
N TYR A 21 0.43 13.45 -0.69
CA TYR A 21 -0.59 12.93 0.23
C TYR A 21 0.05 12.45 1.55
N VAL A 22 1.12 11.64 1.47
CA VAL A 22 1.84 11.14 2.63
C VAL A 22 2.38 12.28 3.50
N LEU A 23 2.93 13.33 2.89
CA LEU A 23 3.47 14.48 3.60
C LEU A 23 2.39 15.34 4.27
N ALA A 24 1.20 15.40 3.68
CA ALA A 24 0.07 16.13 4.24
C ALA A 24 -0.65 15.35 5.36
N HIS A 25 -0.53 14.02 5.38
CA HIS A 25 -1.24 13.18 6.34
C HIS A 25 -0.58 13.20 7.74
N PRO A 26 -1.33 13.42 8.84
CA PRO A 26 -0.75 13.53 10.19
C PRO A 26 0.01 12.30 10.68
N GLN A 27 -0.36 11.12 10.18
CA GLN A 27 0.28 9.84 10.49
C GLN A 27 1.31 9.40 9.42
N GLY A 28 1.52 10.22 8.39
CA GLY A 28 2.45 9.92 7.31
C GLY A 28 3.89 9.83 7.82
N THR A 29 4.62 8.82 7.35
CA THR A 29 6.03 8.61 7.71
C THR A 29 6.87 8.49 6.46
N PHE A 30 8.20 8.60 6.62
CA PHE A 30 9.15 8.39 5.52
C PHE A 30 8.93 7.03 4.81
N PHE A 31 8.55 5.99 5.56
CA PHE A 31 8.37 4.63 5.02
C PHE A 31 7.11 4.47 4.18
N HIS A 32 6.17 5.42 4.25
CA HIS A 32 5.02 5.44 3.34
C HIS A 32 5.37 6.01 1.97
N ARG A 33 6.53 6.67 1.80
CA ARG A 33 6.84 7.37 0.55
C ARG A 33 7.06 6.42 -0.62
N TYR A 34 6.68 6.87 -1.82
CA TYR A 34 6.80 6.10 -3.05
C TYR A 34 8.26 5.75 -3.40
N GLY A 35 9.20 6.59 -2.99
CA GLY A 35 10.63 6.30 -3.11
C GLY A 35 11.06 5.00 -2.40
N TRP A 36 10.35 4.61 -1.34
CA TRP A 36 10.60 3.34 -0.65
C TRP A 36 10.24 2.13 -1.53
N LYS A 37 9.14 2.20 -2.28
CA LYS A 37 8.77 1.20 -3.31
C LYS A 37 9.91 0.96 -4.27
N ARG A 38 10.42 2.05 -4.87
CA ARG A 38 11.51 2.01 -5.85
C ARG A 38 12.76 1.37 -5.26
N LEU A 39 13.10 1.72 -4.03
CA LEU A 39 14.27 1.16 -3.34
C LEU A 39 14.11 -0.35 -3.12
N LEU A 40 12.96 -0.81 -2.63
CA LEU A 40 12.69 -2.24 -2.40
C LEU A 40 12.73 -3.03 -3.71
N GLU A 41 12.08 -2.54 -4.76
CA GLU A 41 12.05 -3.17 -6.08
C GLU A 41 13.46 -3.22 -6.69
N ALA A 42 14.23 -2.12 -6.63
CA ALA A 42 15.56 -2.06 -7.20
C ALA A 42 16.60 -2.88 -6.42
N THR A 43 16.48 -2.97 -5.10
CA THR A 43 17.46 -3.65 -4.24
C THR A 43 17.20 -5.15 -4.15
N TYR A 44 15.93 -5.55 -4.03
CA TYR A 44 15.55 -6.92 -3.73
C TYR A 44 14.74 -7.61 -4.83
N GLY A 45 14.26 -6.87 -5.84
CA GLY A 45 13.40 -7.43 -6.89
C GLY A 45 11.99 -7.81 -6.39
N TYR A 46 11.63 -7.36 -5.19
CA TYR A 46 10.32 -7.61 -4.58
C TYR A 46 9.28 -6.64 -5.13
N PRO A 47 8.19 -7.11 -5.74
CA PRO A 47 7.18 -6.21 -6.30
C PRO A 47 6.46 -5.46 -5.16
N GLY A 48 6.27 -4.16 -5.35
CA GLY A 48 5.48 -3.32 -4.45
C GLY A 48 4.06 -3.09 -4.97
N HIS A 49 3.06 -3.41 -4.17
CA HIS A 49 1.65 -3.17 -4.48
C HIS A 49 1.14 -1.96 -3.69
N TYR A 50 1.42 -0.77 -4.21
CA TYR A 50 1.07 0.48 -3.53
C TYR A 50 -0.36 0.85 -3.89
N LEU A 51 -1.31 0.61 -2.97
CA LEU A 51 -2.73 0.85 -3.21
C LEU A 51 -3.09 2.30 -2.91
N VAL A 52 -3.91 2.90 -3.76
CA VAL A 52 -4.51 4.21 -3.55
C VAL A 52 -6.03 4.10 -3.54
N ALA A 53 -6.66 4.79 -2.59
CA ALA A 53 -8.10 4.97 -2.51
C ALA A 53 -8.48 6.38 -3.01
N GLU A 54 -9.46 6.42 -3.90
CA GLU A 54 -10.00 7.65 -4.49
C GLU A 54 -11.50 7.74 -4.21
N ARG A 55 -11.95 8.91 -3.74
CA ARG A 55 -13.35 9.25 -3.54
C ARG A 55 -13.68 10.49 -4.38
N ALA A 56 -14.61 10.35 -5.32
CA ALA A 56 -14.93 11.40 -6.29
C ALA A 56 -13.70 11.99 -7.02
N GLY A 57 -12.71 11.14 -7.32
CA GLY A 57 -11.45 11.53 -7.99
C GLY A 57 -10.42 12.21 -7.09
N THR A 58 -10.69 12.32 -5.79
CA THR A 58 -9.74 12.86 -4.79
C THR A 58 -9.13 11.71 -3.99
N TRP A 59 -7.82 11.75 -3.76
CA TRP A 59 -7.14 10.76 -2.94
C TRP A 59 -7.60 10.90 -1.49
N CYS A 60 -7.99 9.79 -0.88
CA CYS A 60 -8.48 9.75 0.49
C CYS A 60 -7.81 8.65 1.34
N GLY A 61 -6.85 7.93 0.76
CA GLY A 61 -6.04 6.97 1.47
C GLY A 61 -5.00 6.29 0.60
N VAL A 62 -3.94 5.81 1.24
CA VAL A 62 -2.87 5.03 0.62
C VAL A 62 -2.48 3.85 1.50
N PHE A 63 -2.09 2.75 0.88
CA PHE A 63 -1.61 1.57 1.59
C PHE A 63 -0.40 0.96 0.85
N PRO A 64 0.83 1.21 1.33
CA PRO A 64 2.04 0.60 0.76
C PRO A 64 2.15 -0.86 1.19
N LEU A 65 2.19 -1.79 0.22
CA LEU A 65 2.40 -3.21 0.47
C LEU A 65 3.67 -3.69 -0.25
N GLY A 66 4.62 -4.28 0.47
CA GLY A 66 5.74 -5.03 -0.12
C GLY A 66 5.40 -6.52 -0.27
N GLU A 67 5.71 -7.14 -1.40
CA GLU A 67 5.62 -8.59 -1.55
C GLU A 67 6.97 -9.25 -1.27
N VAL A 68 7.11 -9.97 -0.15
CA VAL A 68 8.38 -10.62 0.24
C VAL A 68 8.26 -12.13 0.02
N ARG A 69 8.95 -12.66 -0.99
CA ARG A 69 9.03 -14.11 -1.23
C ARG A 69 10.33 -14.66 -0.64
N HIS A 70 10.25 -15.54 0.37
CA HIS A 70 11.40 -16.26 0.90
C HIS A 70 11.47 -17.70 0.34
N LEU A 71 12.54 -18.01 -0.41
CA LEU A 71 12.76 -19.32 -1.06
C LEU A 71 12.91 -20.54 -0.12
N LEU A 72 12.97 -20.35 1.20
CA LEU A 72 13.07 -21.41 2.21
C LEU A 72 11.93 -21.39 3.26
N PHE A 73 11.06 -20.38 3.25
CA PHE A 73 10.03 -20.17 4.29
C PHE A 73 8.62 -19.84 3.77
N GLY A 74 8.35 -19.96 2.47
CA GLY A 74 7.01 -19.77 1.90
C GLY A 74 6.75 -18.36 1.33
N HIS A 75 5.52 -18.15 0.89
CA HIS A 75 5.08 -16.98 0.11
C HIS A 75 4.27 -16.06 1.04
N SER A 76 4.74 -14.83 1.33
CA SER A 76 4.10 -13.95 2.32
C SER A 76 3.97 -12.52 1.80
N LEU A 77 2.85 -11.87 2.12
CA LEU A 77 2.68 -10.43 1.94
C LEU A 77 2.99 -9.80 3.29
N ILE A 78 4.12 -9.10 3.34
CA ILE A 78 4.63 -8.46 4.54
C ILE A 78 4.69 -6.98 4.22
N SER A 79 3.95 -6.15 4.98
CA SER A 79 3.90 -4.69 4.80
C SER A 79 5.28 -4.10 4.41
N VAL A 80 6.36 -4.50 5.12
CA VAL A 80 7.78 -4.29 4.78
C VAL A 80 8.64 -5.26 5.61
N PRO A 81 9.65 -6.00 5.07
CA PRO A 81 10.62 -6.62 5.95
C PRO A 81 11.44 -5.49 6.59
N PHE A 82 11.35 -5.34 7.91
CA PHE A 82 12.05 -4.35 8.75
C PHE A 82 11.51 -2.89 8.81
N CYS A 83 10.19 -2.62 8.78
CA CYS A 83 9.67 -1.28 9.14
C CYS A 83 8.33 -1.32 9.88
N VAL A 84 8.38 -0.97 11.17
CA VAL A 84 7.26 -0.97 12.14
C VAL A 84 6.19 0.12 11.86
N TYR A 85 6.17 0.77 10.67
CA TYR A 85 5.40 2.01 10.45
C TYR A 85 4.95 2.25 8.99
N GLY A 86 4.56 1.22 8.25
CA GLY A 86 4.07 1.29 6.85
C GLY A 86 2.60 0.85 6.68
N GLY A 87 1.74 1.21 7.62
CA GLY A 87 0.33 0.84 7.63
C GLY A 87 -0.53 1.66 6.66
N VAL A 88 -1.85 1.55 6.80
CA VAL A 88 -2.79 2.35 6.02
C VAL A 88 -2.75 3.81 6.49
N LEU A 89 -2.67 4.74 5.54
CA LEU A 89 -3.02 6.15 5.76
C LEU A 89 -4.39 6.37 5.12
N ALA A 90 -5.33 6.93 5.86
CA ALA A 90 -6.69 7.11 5.38
C ALA A 90 -7.34 8.30 6.10
N ASP A 91 -8.11 9.07 5.34
CA ASP A 91 -8.81 10.24 5.85
C ASP A 91 -9.93 9.86 6.84
N ASP A 92 -10.49 8.65 6.69
CA ASP A 92 -11.49 8.11 7.60
C ASP A 92 -11.45 6.57 7.66
N GLU A 93 -12.16 6.03 8.66
CA GLU A 93 -12.22 4.61 8.96
C GLU A 93 -12.79 3.77 7.79
N ARG A 94 -13.73 4.33 7.02
CA ARG A 94 -14.34 3.62 5.89
C ARG A 94 -13.34 3.45 4.75
N VAL A 95 -12.46 4.43 4.52
CA VAL A 95 -11.36 4.28 3.55
C VAL A 95 -10.35 3.26 4.04
N ARG A 96 -10.03 3.27 5.34
CA ARG A 96 -9.13 2.28 5.96
C ARG A 96 -9.63 0.85 5.73
N GLU A 97 -10.88 0.59 6.11
CA GLU A 97 -11.53 -0.71 5.92
C GLU A 97 -11.57 -1.15 4.46
N ALA A 98 -11.83 -0.21 3.53
CA ALA A 98 -11.85 -0.51 2.11
C ALA A 98 -10.45 -0.92 1.59
N LEU A 99 -9.39 -0.19 1.98
CA LEU A 99 -8.00 -0.50 1.62
C LEU A 99 -7.57 -1.86 2.19
N GLU A 100 -7.89 -2.14 3.44
CA GLU A 100 -7.59 -3.43 4.08
C GLU A 100 -8.32 -4.59 3.40
N ALA A 101 -9.62 -4.43 3.12
CA ALA A 101 -10.38 -5.44 2.39
C ALA A 101 -9.79 -5.71 0.99
N HIS A 102 -9.34 -4.67 0.29
CA HIS A 102 -8.68 -4.85 -1.01
C HIS A 102 -7.32 -5.52 -0.89
N ALA A 103 -6.54 -5.21 0.15
CA ALA A 103 -5.27 -5.86 0.43
C ALA A 103 -5.44 -7.35 0.71
N VAL A 104 -6.47 -7.74 1.46
CA VAL A 104 -6.82 -9.16 1.70
C VAL A 104 -7.16 -9.85 0.38
N GLN A 105 -7.98 -9.24 -0.49
CA GLN A 105 -8.29 -9.81 -1.80
C GLN A 105 -7.06 -9.92 -2.70
N LEU A 106 -6.13 -8.97 -2.61
CA LEU A 106 -4.86 -9.02 -3.34
C LEU A 106 -3.98 -10.17 -2.83
N ALA A 107 -3.93 -10.36 -1.51
CA ALA A 107 -3.23 -11.48 -0.87
C ALA A 107 -3.77 -12.83 -1.34
N GLU A 108 -5.09 -13.00 -1.32
CA GLU A 108 -5.76 -14.22 -1.82
C GLU A 108 -5.45 -14.49 -3.30
N ARG A 109 -5.47 -13.45 -4.15
CA ARG A 109 -5.14 -13.58 -5.58
C ARG A 109 -3.68 -13.97 -5.83
N LEU A 110 -2.77 -13.49 -5.00
CA LEU A 110 -1.34 -13.77 -5.13
C LEU A 110 -0.96 -15.14 -4.53
N GLY A 111 -1.84 -15.76 -3.76
CA GLY A 111 -1.62 -17.08 -3.15
C GLY A 111 -0.60 -17.04 -2.00
N VAL A 112 -0.54 -15.92 -1.27
CA VAL A 112 0.33 -15.81 -0.07
C VAL A 112 -0.24 -16.59 1.11
N ASP A 113 0.64 -17.24 1.87
CA ASP A 113 0.32 -18.04 3.05
C ASP A 113 0.01 -17.18 4.30
N HIS A 114 0.44 -15.91 4.34
CA HIS A 114 0.20 -14.97 5.45
C HIS A 114 0.16 -13.49 5.00
N LEU A 115 -0.69 -12.69 5.66
CA LEU A 115 -0.76 -11.22 5.60
C LEU A 115 -0.34 -10.67 6.98
N GLU A 116 0.80 -9.98 7.07
CA GLU A 116 1.31 -9.33 8.29
C GLU A 116 1.62 -7.83 8.09
#